data_AF-J8Q3Z4-F1
#
_entry.id   AF-J8Q3Z4-F1
#
_cell.length_a   1.000
_cell.length_b   1.000
_cell.length_c   1.000
_cell.angle_alpha   90.00
_cell.angle_beta   90.00
_cell.angle_gamma   90.00
#
_symmetry.space_group_name_H-M   'P 1'
#
loop_
_entity.id
_entity.type
_entity.pdbx_description
1 polymer ?
#
loop_
_entity_poly.entity_id
_entity_poly.type
_entity_poly.pdbx_seq_one_letter_code
_entity_poly.pdbx_strand_id
1 'polypeptide(L)'
;MFSWTVYISILLVLVGTFLIHRNTNTDMINNNFKREVDLPISVQPSTPFPLITEFCDIVSGFGRGSAELGIPTANVPIEQLPKVINDLDLGVYFGFARIKSIDQEPSVETRQDGRTVVYNYGQYLSEANGDLDILPMVLSVGKNPFYGNDFKTMELHVLHDFENDFYGAKVKFNILGHIRPELNYTTKEALIKDINIDIMTAQSVLATPPYQTFKRQL
;
A
#
# COMPACT_ATOMS: atom_id res chain seq x y z
N MET A 1 -16.16 -18.38 70.00
CA MET A 1 -15.35 -17.67 68.99
C MET A 1 -15.94 -18.02 67.63
N PHE A 2 -16.16 -17.00 66.80
CA PHE A 2 -16.84 -17.01 65.49
C PHE A 2 -18.37 -16.84 65.49
N SER A 3 -18.80 -16.09 64.48
CA SER A 3 -19.75 -14.98 64.54
C SER A 3 -20.83 -15.15 63.47
N TRP A 4 -22.05 -14.83 63.88
CA TRP A 4 -23.28 -14.42 63.18
C TRP A 4 -23.27 -14.25 61.63
N THR A 5 -24.16 -15.02 60.99
CA THR A 5 -25.33 -14.65 60.13
C THR A 5 -25.31 -13.25 59.48
N VAL A 6 -25.67 -13.02 58.20
CA VAL A 6 -27.01 -13.14 57.59
C VAL A 6 -26.93 -13.03 56.04
N TYR A 7 -27.75 -13.84 55.37
CA TYR A 7 -28.15 -13.76 53.95
C TYR A 7 -29.21 -12.67 53.75
N ILE A 8 -29.05 -11.74 52.79
CA ILE A 8 -30.17 -11.13 52.03
C ILE A 8 -29.69 -10.78 50.61
N SER A 9 -30.39 -11.37 49.64
CA SER A 9 -30.36 -11.08 48.20
C SER A 9 -31.22 -9.85 47.87
N ILE A 10 -30.68 -8.89 47.10
CA ILE A 10 -31.46 -7.91 46.33
C ILE A 10 -30.82 -7.75 44.94
N LEU A 11 -31.62 -8.08 43.93
CA LEU A 11 -31.42 -7.82 42.51
C LEU A 11 -31.51 -6.31 42.26
N LEU A 12 -30.50 -5.71 41.63
CA LEU A 12 -30.59 -4.37 41.04
C LEU A 12 -29.90 -4.36 39.68
N VAL A 13 -30.73 -4.40 38.64
CA VAL A 13 -30.39 -4.07 37.26
C VAL A 13 -30.00 -2.59 37.24
N LEU A 14 -28.74 -2.29 36.97
CA LEU A 14 -28.33 -0.97 36.50
C LEU A 14 -27.40 -1.16 35.31
N VAL A 15 -27.96 -0.80 34.16
CA VAL A 15 -27.29 -0.60 32.87
C VAL A 15 -26.19 0.44 33.09
N GLY A 16 -24.97 -0.03 33.30
CA GLY A 16 -23.77 0.79 33.38
C GLY A 16 -23.31 1.12 31.98
N THR A 17 -23.69 2.31 31.51
CA THR A 17 -23.16 2.97 30.32
C THR A 17 -21.62 2.98 30.42
N PHE A 18 -20.96 2.09 29.69
CA PHE A 18 -19.53 2.22 29.40
C PHE A 18 -19.37 3.51 28.60
N LEU A 19 -19.02 4.62 29.27
CA LEU A 19 -18.39 5.74 28.61
C LEU A 19 -17.03 5.23 28.12
N ILE A 20 -17.02 4.72 26.89
CA ILE A 20 -15.81 4.63 26.10
C ILE A 20 -15.28 6.06 26.03
N HIS A 21 -14.19 6.32 26.73
CA HIS A 21 -13.41 7.54 26.58
C HIS A 21 -12.91 7.54 25.14
N ARG A 22 -13.69 8.15 24.24
CA ARG A 22 -13.28 8.42 22.86
C ARG A 22 -12.00 9.23 22.96
N ASN A 23 -10.89 8.61 22.56
CA ASN A 23 -9.62 9.30 22.42
C ASN A 23 -9.79 10.27 21.23
N THR A 24 -10.16 11.51 21.52
CA THR A 24 -10.45 12.56 20.53
C THR A 24 -9.26 12.90 19.63
N ASN A 25 -8.06 12.37 19.92
CA ASN A 25 -6.89 12.50 19.07
C ASN A 25 -6.86 11.53 17.88
N THR A 26 -7.56 10.39 17.93
CA THR A 26 -7.61 9.44 16.80
C THR A 26 -8.64 9.87 15.75
N ASP A 27 -9.72 10.53 16.19
CA ASP A 27 -10.76 11.07 15.30
C ASP A 27 -10.33 12.37 14.57
N MET A 28 -9.30 13.07 15.07
CA MET A 28 -8.84 14.35 14.49
C MET A 28 -7.82 14.22 13.35
N ILE A 29 -7.26 13.03 13.08
CA ILE A 29 -6.27 12.86 11.99
C ILE A 29 -6.96 12.69 10.61
N ASN A 30 -8.28 12.47 10.56
CA ASN A 30 -8.93 11.88 9.37
C ASN A 30 -9.82 12.78 8.51
N ASN A 31 -10.06 14.06 8.84
CA ASN A 31 -11.07 14.85 8.11
C ASN A 31 -10.55 15.84 7.05
N ASN A 32 -9.25 16.15 7.00
CA ASN A 32 -8.78 17.19 6.07
C ASN A 32 -8.42 16.70 4.66
N PHE A 33 -8.24 15.38 4.47
CA PHE A 33 -7.80 14.82 3.19
C PHE A 33 -8.75 13.79 2.60
N LYS A 34 -9.92 13.59 3.22
CA LYS A 34 -10.90 12.61 2.77
C LYS A 34 -11.71 13.15 1.59
N ARG A 35 -11.71 12.41 0.48
CA ARG A 35 -12.59 12.65 -0.67
C ARG A 35 -13.89 11.88 -0.52
N GLU A 36 -14.92 12.31 -1.24
CA GLU A 36 -16.20 11.62 -1.28
C GLU A 36 -16.09 10.20 -1.83
N VAL A 37 -15.15 9.99 -2.75
CA VAL A 37 -14.87 8.68 -3.39
C VAL A 37 -14.05 7.74 -2.51
N ASP A 38 -13.50 8.22 -1.39
CA ASP A 38 -12.66 7.38 -0.54
C ASP A 38 -13.48 6.37 0.23
N LEU A 39 -13.01 5.12 0.21
CA LEU A 39 -13.60 4.02 0.95
C LEU A 39 -13.25 4.14 2.44
N PRO A 40 -14.13 3.66 3.33
CA PRO A 40 -13.82 3.61 4.76
C PRO A 40 -12.60 2.74 5.04
N ILE A 41 -11.54 3.33 5.59
CA ILE A 41 -10.36 2.59 6.06
C ILE A 41 -10.61 2.09 7.47
N SER A 42 -10.46 0.79 7.68
CA SER A 42 -10.64 0.14 8.98
C SER A 42 -9.53 0.51 9.97
N VAL A 43 -9.81 0.51 11.28
CA VAL A 43 -8.81 0.79 12.34
C VAL A 43 -7.65 -0.21 12.38
N GLN A 44 -7.84 -1.37 11.76
CA GLN A 44 -6.83 -2.40 11.50
C GLN A 44 -7.20 -3.12 10.19
N PRO A 45 -6.27 -3.81 9.51
CA PRO A 45 -6.60 -4.61 8.33
C PRO A 45 -7.75 -5.58 8.59
N SER A 46 -8.68 -5.64 7.65
CA SER A 46 -9.84 -6.54 7.65
C SER A 46 -9.90 -7.31 6.34
N THR A 47 -10.60 -8.45 6.33
CA THR A 47 -10.74 -9.31 5.15
C THR A 47 -11.09 -8.49 3.89
N PRO A 48 -10.37 -8.67 2.77
CA PRO A 48 -9.40 -9.74 2.48
C PRO A 48 -7.95 -9.46 2.93
N PHE A 49 -7.66 -8.34 3.57
CA PHE A 49 -6.30 -7.95 3.97
C PHE A 49 -5.86 -8.61 5.29
N PRO A 50 -4.55 -8.84 5.49
CA PRO A 50 -3.44 -8.55 4.58
C PRO A 50 -3.36 -9.52 3.40
N LEU A 51 -3.03 -9.01 2.21
CA LEU A 51 -2.58 -9.83 1.08
C LEU A 51 -1.06 -9.69 0.96
N ILE A 52 -0.32 -10.80 0.98
CA ILE A 52 1.15 -10.78 1.04
C ILE A 52 1.70 -11.47 -0.19
N THR A 53 2.73 -10.90 -0.81
CA THR A 53 3.42 -11.50 -1.94
C THR A 53 4.69 -12.24 -1.51
N GLU A 54 5.18 -13.13 -2.37
CA GLU A 54 6.60 -13.46 -2.40
C GLU A 54 7.38 -12.35 -3.11
N PHE A 55 8.71 -12.45 -3.13
CA PHE A 55 9.52 -11.55 -3.94
C PHE A 55 9.21 -11.74 -5.43
N CYS A 56 8.76 -10.67 -6.07
CA CYS A 56 8.47 -10.60 -7.51
C CYS A 56 9.39 -9.60 -8.21
N ASP A 57 9.48 -9.69 -9.53
CA ASP A 57 10.37 -8.85 -10.32
C ASP A 57 9.82 -7.44 -10.49
N ILE A 58 10.73 -6.46 -10.50
CA ILE A 58 10.43 -5.07 -10.88
C ILE A 58 10.78 -4.91 -12.35
N VAL A 59 9.77 -4.71 -13.18
CA VAL A 59 9.91 -4.65 -14.64
C VAL A 59 9.65 -3.24 -15.18
N SER A 60 10.15 -2.96 -16.37
CA SER A 60 9.83 -1.70 -17.05
C SER A 60 8.37 -1.70 -17.54
N GLY A 61 7.69 -0.58 -17.33
CA GLY A 61 6.29 -0.41 -17.74
C GLY A 61 6.12 0.00 -19.22
N PHE A 62 4.94 0.51 -19.54
CA PHE A 62 4.58 0.98 -20.89
C PHE A 62 4.97 2.43 -21.20
N GLY A 63 5.81 3.06 -20.35
CA GLY A 63 6.43 4.35 -20.68
C GLY A 63 5.47 5.53 -20.58
N ARG A 64 4.49 5.43 -19.67
CA ARG A 64 3.43 6.43 -19.47
C ARG A 64 3.86 7.67 -18.66
N GLY A 65 5.15 7.81 -18.35
CA GLY A 65 5.71 9.05 -17.80
C GLY A 65 5.33 9.34 -16.34
N SER A 66 5.01 8.36 -15.51
CA SER A 66 4.76 8.57 -14.07
C SER A 66 5.96 9.23 -13.35
N ALA A 67 7.18 8.87 -13.75
CA ALA A 67 8.40 9.56 -13.33
C ALA A 67 8.43 11.06 -13.71
N GLU A 68 7.88 11.44 -14.87
CA GLU A 68 7.76 12.85 -15.29
C GLU A 68 6.68 13.62 -14.50
N LEU A 69 5.88 12.92 -13.68
CA LEU A 69 4.96 13.51 -12.72
C LEU A 69 5.61 13.70 -11.33
N GLY A 70 6.85 13.22 -11.14
CA GLY A 70 7.51 13.17 -9.83
C GLY A 70 7.01 12.02 -8.94
N ILE A 71 6.30 11.04 -9.52
CA ILE A 71 5.69 9.92 -8.79
C ILE A 71 6.09 8.62 -9.52
N PRO A 72 7.36 8.18 -9.37
CA PRO A 72 7.85 7.00 -10.08
C PRO A 72 7.10 5.74 -9.64
N THR A 73 6.74 4.88 -10.60
CA THR A 73 6.02 3.62 -10.33
C THR A 73 6.80 2.39 -10.80
N ALA A 74 6.97 1.43 -9.90
CA ALA A 74 7.51 0.10 -10.19
C ALA A 74 6.37 -0.81 -10.71
N ASN A 75 6.56 -1.42 -11.87
CA ASN A 75 5.60 -2.39 -12.41
C ASN A 75 5.95 -3.78 -11.91
N VAL A 76 4.95 -4.57 -11.53
CA VAL A 76 5.13 -5.97 -11.13
C VAL A 76 4.29 -6.89 -12.04
N PRO A 77 4.83 -8.03 -12.50
CA PRO A 77 4.08 -8.96 -13.34
C PRO A 77 2.99 -9.69 -12.53
N ILE A 78 1.73 -9.55 -12.96
CA ILE A 78 0.55 -10.08 -12.24
C ILE A 78 0.61 -11.60 -12.07
N GLU A 79 1.27 -12.31 -12.99
CA GLU A 79 1.46 -13.75 -12.98
C GLU A 79 2.37 -14.24 -11.85
N GLN A 80 3.21 -13.37 -11.28
CA GLN A 80 4.04 -13.66 -10.12
C GLN A 80 3.32 -13.41 -8.79
N LEU A 81 2.10 -12.86 -8.85
CA LEU A 81 1.34 -12.47 -7.67
C LEU A 81 0.37 -13.56 -7.20
N PRO A 82 -0.02 -13.57 -5.91
CA PRO A 82 -1.06 -14.46 -5.42
C PRO A 82 -2.36 -14.32 -6.22
N LYS A 83 -2.97 -15.44 -6.60
CA LYS A 83 -4.17 -15.44 -7.47
C LYS A 83 -5.33 -14.57 -6.95
N VAL A 84 -5.48 -14.47 -5.63
CA VAL A 84 -6.48 -13.62 -4.96
C VAL A 84 -6.36 -12.13 -5.33
N ILE A 85 -5.18 -11.67 -5.78
CA ILE A 85 -4.99 -10.31 -6.28
C ILE A 85 -5.81 -10.07 -7.56
N ASN A 86 -6.07 -11.11 -8.36
CA ASN A 86 -6.94 -11.00 -9.53
C ASN A 86 -8.40 -10.74 -9.16
N ASP A 87 -8.80 -10.93 -7.89
CA ASP A 87 -10.15 -10.67 -7.41
C ASP A 87 -10.32 -9.26 -6.81
N LEU A 88 -9.23 -8.49 -6.65
CA LEU A 88 -9.28 -7.13 -6.12
C LEU A 88 -10.01 -6.17 -7.07
N ASP A 89 -10.81 -5.25 -6.55
CA ASP A 89 -11.35 -4.16 -7.37
C ASP A 89 -10.25 -3.31 -8.04
N LEU A 90 -10.63 -2.58 -9.09
CA LEU A 90 -9.73 -1.60 -9.68
C LEU A 90 -9.67 -0.36 -8.79
N GLY A 91 -8.48 0.15 -8.53
CA GLY A 91 -8.32 1.29 -7.64
C GLY A 91 -6.95 1.39 -7.00
N VAL A 92 -6.88 2.21 -5.95
CA VAL A 92 -5.64 2.51 -5.23
C VAL A 92 -5.67 1.89 -3.86
N TYR A 93 -4.63 1.14 -3.54
CA TYR A 93 -4.44 0.44 -2.28
C TYR A 93 -3.15 0.93 -1.59
N PHE A 94 -2.94 0.51 -0.35
CA PHE A 94 -1.75 0.86 0.42
C PHE A 94 -1.20 -0.33 1.21
N GLY A 95 0.06 -0.23 1.60
CA GLY A 95 0.74 -1.23 2.42
C GLY A 95 2.22 -0.93 2.58
N PHE A 96 3.01 -1.96 2.89
CA PHE A 96 4.46 -1.87 2.96
C PHE A 96 5.12 -2.67 1.83
N ALA A 97 6.30 -2.22 1.42
CA ALA A 97 7.15 -2.88 0.45
C ALA A 97 8.57 -3.01 1.02
N ARG A 98 9.26 -4.07 0.57
CA ARG A 98 10.68 -4.29 0.81
C ARG A 98 11.34 -4.63 -0.52
N ILE A 99 12.36 -3.86 -0.87
CA ILE A 99 13.13 -4.06 -2.10
C ILE A 99 14.39 -4.86 -1.76
N LYS A 100 14.84 -5.67 -2.72
CA LYS A 100 16.07 -6.44 -2.64
C LYS A 100 16.81 -6.38 -3.96
N SER A 101 18.12 -6.09 -3.90
CA SER A 101 19.01 -6.20 -5.04
C SER A 101 19.27 -7.67 -5.43
N ILE A 102 19.59 -7.87 -6.70
CA ILE A 102 19.95 -9.18 -7.26
C ILE A 102 21.39 -9.07 -7.76
N ASP A 103 22.21 -10.06 -7.39
CA ASP A 103 23.59 -10.17 -7.84
C ASP A 103 23.62 -10.62 -9.30
N GLN A 104 23.51 -9.65 -10.20
CA GLN A 104 23.46 -9.83 -11.64
C GLN A 104 24.02 -8.60 -12.35
N GLU A 105 24.82 -8.84 -13.39
CA GLU A 105 25.38 -7.78 -14.22
C GLU A 105 24.28 -6.97 -14.93
N PRO A 106 24.41 -5.63 -15.03
CA PRO A 106 23.43 -4.80 -15.71
C PRO A 106 23.16 -5.23 -17.14
N SER A 107 21.89 -5.19 -17.54
CA SER A 107 21.46 -5.49 -18.91
C SER A 107 20.67 -4.32 -19.49
N VAL A 108 20.66 -4.23 -20.82
CA VAL A 108 19.87 -3.23 -21.54
C VAL A 108 18.78 -3.95 -22.31
N GLU A 109 17.54 -3.57 -22.05
CA GLU A 109 16.39 -4.04 -22.82
C GLU A 109 15.82 -2.92 -23.68
N THR A 110 15.29 -3.26 -24.85
CA THR A 110 14.58 -2.32 -25.72
C THR A 110 13.08 -2.51 -25.54
N ARG A 111 12.38 -1.47 -25.11
CA ARG A 111 10.93 -1.45 -24.92
C ARG A 111 10.23 -1.43 -26.29
N GLN A 112 8.94 -1.76 -26.28
CA GLN A 112 8.12 -1.77 -27.50
C GLN A 112 8.05 -0.41 -28.22
N ASP A 113 8.25 0.68 -27.48
CA ASP A 113 8.30 2.05 -28.01
C ASP A 113 9.68 2.43 -28.59
N GLY A 114 10.64 1.49 -28.61
CA GLY A 114 12.00 1.68 -29.10
C GLY A 114 12.96 2.32 -28.09
N ARG A 115 12.49 2.71 -26.90
CA ARG A 115 13.37 3.26 -25.84
C ARG A 115 14.13 2.14 -25.14
N THR A 116 15.39 2.38 -24.82
CA THR A 116 16.20 1.45 -24.02
C THR A 116 16.01 1.68 -22.53
N VAL A 117 15.96 0.61 -21.74
CA VAL A 117 15.96 0.66 -20.27
C VAL A 117 17.11 -0.17 -19.75
N VAL A 118 17.83 0.39 -18.77
CA VAL A 118 18.89 -0.30 -18.05
C VAL A 118 18.27 -1.02 -16.85
N TYR A 119 18.43 -2.34 -16.84
CA TYR A 119 18.14 -3.18 -15.68
C TYR A 119 19.44 -3.29 -14.90
N ASN A 120 19.50 -2.58 -13.78
CA ASN A 120 20.68 -2.53 -12.91
C ASN A 120 20.56 -3.46 -11.70
N TYR A 121 19.46 -4.21 -11.61
CA TYR A 121 19.20 -5.22 -10.58
C TYR A 121 19.29 -4.68 -9.14
N GLY A 122 19.07 -3.37 -8.97
CA GLY A 122 19.15 -2.70 -7.67
C GLY A 122 20.57 -2.51 -7.15
N GLN A 123 21.60 -2.58 -8.00
CA GLN A 123 23.01 -2.43 -7.58
C GLN A 123 23.36 -1.09 -6.92
N TYR A 124 22.51 -0.07 -7.10
CA TYR A 124 22.68 1.26 -6.53
C TYR A 124 21.81 1.49 -5.28
N LEU A 125 21.05 0.49 -4.83
CA LEU A 125 20.29 0.58 -3.59
C LEU A 125 21.26 0.56 -2.40
N SER A 126 21.06 1.49 -1.46
CA SER A 126 21.96 1.73 -0.33
C SER A 126 21.25 1.50 1.00
N GLU A 127 21.83 0.64 1.85
CA GLU A 127 21.40 0.50 3.25
C GLU A 127 21.56 1.82 4.02
N ALA A 128 22.59 2.62 3.70
CA ALA A 128 22.82 3.89 4.37
C ALA A 128 21.74 4.94 4.08
N ASN A 129 21.08 4.84 2.91
CA ASN A 129 19.96 5.69 2.53
C ASN A 129 18.60 5.11 2.97
N GLY A 130 18.57 3.90 3.55
CA GLY A 130 17.32 3.22 3.92
C GLY A 130 16.59 2.58 2.73
N ASP A 131 17.22 2.45 1.56
CA ASP A 131 16.59 1.95 0.33
C ASP A 131 16.10 0.49 0.46
N LEU A 132 16.69 -0.26 1.39
CA LEU A 132 16.39 -1.67 1.68
C LEU A 132 15.50 -1.87 2.92
N ASP A 133 15.04 -0.78 3.53
CA ASP A 133 14.12 -0.82 4.67
C ASP A 133 12.73 -1.30 4.24
N ILE A 134 11.87 -1.53 5.24
CA ILE A 134 10.45 -1.78 5.02
C ILE A 134 9.74 -0.43 4.91
N LEU A 135 9.47 -0.05 3.67
CA LEU A 135 9.00 1.28 3.28
C LEU A 135 7.49 1.29 3.04
N PRO A 136 6.79 2.39 3.36
CA PRO A 136 5.38 2.52 3.00
C PRO A 136 5.22 2.60 1.48
N MET A 137 4.09 2.13 0.96
CA MET A 137 3.76 2.23 -0.46
C MET A 137 2.27 2.52 -0.69
N VAL A 138 1.98 3.15 -1.83
CA VAL A 138 0.67 3.06 -2.49
C VAL A 138 0.81 2.22 -3.74
N LEU A 139 -0.26 1.54 -4.15
CA LEU A 139 -0.27 0.79 -5.40
C LEU A 139 -1.57 0.99 -6.17
N SER A 140 -1.47 1.01 -7.48
CA SER A 140 -2.62 1.07 -8.39
C SER A 140 -2.87 -0.32 -8.98
N VAL A 141 -4.13 -0.75 -8.93
CA VAL A 141 -4.63 -1.93 -9.65
C VAL A 141 -5.48 -1.44 -10.81
N GLY A 142 -4.97 -1.59 -12.03
CA GLY A 142 -5.59 -1.11 -13.26
C GLY A 142 -5.93 -2.24 -14.23
N LYS A 143 -6.49 -1.89 -15.39
CA LYS A 143 -6.69 -2.83 -16.51
C LYS A 143 -5.49 -2.82 -17.44
N ASN A 144 -5.11 -3.99 -17.95
CA ASN A 144 -4.15 -4.10 -19.04
C ASN A 144 -4.84 -3.81 -20.39
N PRO A 145 -4.51 -2.71 -21.10
CA PRO A 145 -5.18 -2.36 -22.35
C PRO A 145 -4.77 -3.27 -23.53
N PHE A 146 -3.71 -4.06 -23.40
CA PHE A 146 -3.15 -4.87 -24.49
C PHE A 146 -3.66 -6.31 -24.54
N TYR A 147 -4.21 -6.84 -23.44
CA TYR A 147 -4.56 -8.27 -23.31
C TYR A 147 -6.07 -8.53 -23.16
N GLY A 148 -6.92 -7.60 -23.59
CA GLY A 148 -8.36 -7.68 -23.32
C GLY A 148 -8.68 -7.46 -21.84
N ASN A 149 -9.97 -7.37 -21.51
CA ASN A 149 -10.46 -7.00 -20.17
C ASN A 149 -10.11 -7.97 -19.02
N ASP A 150 -9.37 -9.05 -19.29
CA ASP A 150 -9.21 -10.17 -18.36
C ASP A 150 -7.95 -10.07 -17.48
N PHE A 151 -7.00 -9.19 -17.80
CA PHE A 151 -5.74 -9.05 -17.04
C PHE A 151 -5.60 -7.69 -16.38
N LYS A 152 -5.27 -7.71 -15.09
CA LYS A 152 -4.97 -6.51 -14.29
C LYS A 152 -3.50 -6.12 -14.42
N THR A 153 -3.21 -4.84 -14.29
CA THR A 153 -1.86 -4.31 -14.07
C THR A 153 -1.71 -3.90 -12.61
N MET A 154 -0.49 -3.99 -12.10
CA MET A 154 -0.17 -3.51 -10.76
C MET A 154 1.09 -2.65 -10.79
N GLU A 155 0.94 -1.43 -10.28
CA GLU A 155 1.99 -0.41 -10.25
C GLU A 155 2.16 0.10 -8.82
N LEU A 156 3.37 0.00 -8.28
CA LEU A 156 3.70 0.39 -6.91
C LEU A 156 4.44 1.72 -6.94
N HIS A 157 4.02 2.67 -6.10
CA HIS A 157 4.82 3.82 -5.74
C HIS A 157 5.28 3.64 -4.29
N VAL A 158 6.57 3.35 -4.12
CA VAL A 158 7.21 3.25 -2.80
C VAL A 158 7.52 4.65 -2.31
N LEU A 159 7.08 4.99 -1.10
CA LEU A 159 7.20 6.32 -0.53
C LEU A 159 8.59 6.51 0.09
N HIS A 160 9.58 6.61 -0.79
CA HIS A 160 10.98 6.81 -0.47
C HIS A 160 11.71 7.50 -1.63
N ASP A 161 12.66 8.36 -1.31
CA ASP A 161 13.42 9.14 -2.28
C ASP A 161 14.64 8.34 -2.76
N PHE A 162 14.45 7.51 -3.78
CA PHE A 162 15.54 6.76 -4.40
C PHE A 162 16.37 7.66 -5.33
N GLU A 163 17.69 7.57 -5.22
CA GLU A 163 18.61 8.30 -6.10
C GLU A 163 18.65 7.73 -7.54
N ASN A 164 18.34 6.44 -7.69
CA ASN A 164 18.45 5.71 -8.94
C ASN A 164 17.22 4.81 -9.15
N ASP A 165 16.89 4.56 -10.43
CA ASP A 165 15.99 3.47 -10.79
C ASP A 165 16.55 2.12 -10.33
N PHE A 166 15.69 1.12 -10.18
CA PHE A 166 16.06 -0.22 -9.68
C PHE A 166 15.40 -1.34 -10.50
N TYR A 167 15.26 -1.17 -11.81
CA TYR A 167 14.74 -2.21 -12.70
C TYR A 167 15.56 -3.50 -12.60
N GLY A 168 14.86 -4.64 -12.53
CA GLY A 168 15.46 -5.96 -12.30
C GLY A 168 15.68 -6.31 -10.83
N ALA A 169 15.58 -5.35 -9.89
CA ALA A 169 15.50 -5.68 -8.48
C ALA A 169 14.20 -6.45 -8.18
N LYS A 170 14.11 -7.05 -6.99
CA LYS A 170 12.90 -7.73 -6.53
C LYS A 170 12.19 -6.93 -5.46
N VAL A 171 10.86 -7.01 -5.43
CA VAL A 171 10.02 -6.43 -4.38
C VAL A 171 9.14 -7.50 -3.73
N LYS A 172 9.07 -7.46 -2.41
CA LYS A 172 8.08 -8.18 -1.61
C LYS A 172 7.19 -7.15 -0.93
N PHE A 173 5.88 -7.33 -0.96
CA PHE A 173 4.98 -6.35 -0.37
C PHE A 173 3.73 -6.97 0.23
N ASN A 174 3.05 -6.19 1.06
CA ASN A 174 1.70 -6.51 1.54
C ASN A 174 0.70 -5.42 1.15
N ILE A 175 -0.55 -5.80 0.96
CA ILE A 175 -1.69 -4.90 0.74
C ILE A 175 -2.54 -4.94 1.99
N LEU A 176 -2.78 -3.77 2.60
CA LEU A 176 -3.41 -3.65 3.92
C LEU A 176 -4.78 -2.96 3.88
N GLY A 177 -5.13 -2.32 2.77
CA GLY A 177 -6.43 -1.68 2.59
C GLY A 177 -6.62 -1.05 1.22
N HIS A 178 -7.88 -0.72 0.91
CA HIS A 178 -8.32 -0.08 -0.33
C HIS A 178 -8.67 1.39 -0.02
N ILE A 179 -8.02 2.35 -0.69
CA ILE A 179 -8.24 3.79 -0.50
C ILE A 179 -9.46 4.23 -1.30
N ARG A 180 -9.48 3.97 -2.60
CA ARG A 180 -10.52 4.45 -3.52
C ARG A 180 -10.54 3.63 -4.82
N PRO A 181 -11.68 3.60 -5.54
CA PRO A 181 -11.74 3.05 -6.89
C PRO A 181 -10.88 3.84 -7.89
N GLU A 182 -10.70 3.27 -9.08
CA GLU A 182 -10.10 3.97 -10.22
C GLU A 182 -10.94 5.21 -10.60
N LEU A 183 -10.26 6.32 -10.90
CA LEU A 183 -10.88 7.59 -11.26
C LEU A 183 -10.46 7.99 -12.67
N ASN A 184 -11.37 8.66 -13.38
CA ASN A 184 -11.09 9.28 -14.66
C ASN A 184 -10.68 10.73 -14.47
N TYR A 185 -9.65 11.16 -15.19
CA TYR A 185 -9.11 12.51 -15.09
C TYR A 185 -9.15 13.22 -16.44
N THR A 186 -9.59 14.47 -16.42
CA THR A 186 -9.56 15.36 -17.59
C THR A 186 -8.31 16.25 -17.63
N THR A 187 -7.56 16.33 -16.52
CA THR A 187 -6.32 17.13 -16.41
C THR A 187 -5.24 16.38 -15.63
N LYS A 188 -3.96 16.68 -15.93
CA LYS A 188 -2.79 16.11 -15.23
C LYS A 188 -2.74 16.59 -13.78
N GLU A 189 -3.15 17.82 -13.52
CA GLU A 189 -3.16 18.44 -12.20
C GLU A 189 -4.16 17.76 -11.26
N ALA A 190 -5.34 17.37 -11.77
CA ALA A 190 -6.32 16.63 -11.00
C ALA A 190 -5.80 15.23 -10.62
N LEU A 191 -5.15 14.54 -11.56
CA LEU A 191 -4.49 13.27 -11.32
C LEU A 191 -3.41 13.38 -10.23
N ILE A 192 -2.49 14.34 -10.36
CA ILE A 192 -1.42 14.56 -9.39
C ILE A 192 -1.99 14.89 -8.02
N LYS A 193 -3.03 15.75 -7.96
CA LYS A 193 -3.69 16.09 -6.71
C LYS A 193 -4.23 14.85 -6.00
N ASP A 194 -4.91 13.97 -6.73
CA ASP A 194 -5.49 12.78 -6.14
C ASP A 194 -4.45 11.73 -5.74
N ILE A 195 -3.35 11.60 -6.47
CA ILE A 195 -2.24 10.73 -6.05
C ILE A 195 -1.60 11.27 -4.76
N ASN A 196 -1.41 12.58 -4.62
CA ASN A 196 -0.89 13.15 -3.39
C ASN A 196 -1.82 12.89 -2.19
N ILE A 197 -3.14 12.91 -2.40
CA ILE A 197 -4.12 12.52 -1.37
C ILE A 197 -3.98 11.03 -1.01
N ASP A 198 -3.76 10.15 -2.00
CA ASP A 198 -3.52 8.72 -1.76
C ASP A 198 -2.27 8.51 -0.90
N ILE A 199 -1.17 9.20 -1.23
CA ILE A 199 0.10 9.17 -0.50
C ILE A 199 -0.09 9.64 0.95
N MET A 200 -0.72 10.80 1.16
CA MET A 200 -0.96 11.34 2.50
C MET A 200 -1.84 10.40 3.34
N THR A 201 -2.87 9.82 2.72
CA THR A 201 -3.74 8.83 3.37
C THR A 201 -2.94 7.60 3.79
N ALA A 202 -2.14 7.03 2.90
CA ALA A 202 -1.32 5.85 3.19
C ALA A 202 -0.31 6.13 4.30
N GLN A 203 0.41 7.26 4.26
CA GLN A 203 1.37 7.64 5.30
C GLN A 203 0.70 7.73 6.67
N SER A 204 -0.44 8.43 6.74
CA SER A 204 -1.20 8.63 7.98
C SER A 204 -1.67 7.30 8.58
N VAL A 205 -2.27 6.43 7.76
CA VAL A 205 -2.81 5.14 8.21
C VAL A 205 -1.69 4.18 8.60
N LEU A 206 -0.65 4.07 7.77
CA LEU A 206 0.45 3.15 8.02
C LEU A 206 1.28 3.55 9.24
N ALA A 207 1.31 4.84 9.62
CA ALA A 207 1.97 5.30 10.84
C ALA A 207 1.26 4.82 12.13
N THR A 208 0.01 4.34 12.05
CA THR A 208 -0.73 3.89 13.23
C THR A 208 -0.21 2.54 13.77
N PRO A 209 -0.23 2.32 15.10
CA PRO A 209 0.27 1.08 15.70
C PRO A 209 -0.36 -0.21 15.15
N PRO A 210 -1.67 -0.31 14.86
CA PRO A 210 -2.26 -1.53 14.31
C PRO A 210 -1.62 -1.96 12.98
N TYR A 211 -1.34 -1.00 12.09
CA TYR A 211 -0.77 -1.29 10.77
C TYR A 211 0.74 -1.54 10.82
N GLN A 212 1.49 -0.88 11.71
CA GLN A 212 2.94 -1.08 11.86
C GLN A 212 3.32 -2.54 12.17
N THR A 213 2.44 -3.30 12.83
CA THR A 213 2.70 -4.72 13.14
C THR A 213 2.91 -5.62 11.92
N PHE A 214 2.38 -5.20 10.75
CA PHE A 214 2.41 -5.94 9.50
C PHE A 214 3.74 -5.81 8.75
N LYS A 215 4.63 -4.89 9.16
CA LYS A 215 6.01 -4.84 8.62
C LYS A 215 6.73 -6.18 8.77
N ARG A 216 6.47 -6.93 9.86
CA ARG A 216 7.09 -8.24 10.15
C ARG A 216 6.80 -9.34 9.14
N GLN A 217 5.93 -9.09 8.16
CA GLN A 217 5.62 -10.04 7.08
C GLN A 217 6.63 -9.98 5.93
N LEU A 218 7.45 -8.92 5.87
CA LEU A 218 8.34 -8.59 4.75
C LEU A 218 9.83 -8.79 5.11
#